data_AF-A0A3S9SW50-F1
#
_entry.id   AF-A0A3S9SW50-F1
#
_cell.length_a   1.000
_cell.length_b   1.000
_cell.length_c   1.000
_cell.angle_alpha   90.00
_cell.angle_beta   90.00
_cell.angle_gamma   90.00
#
_symmetry.space_group_name_H-M   'P 1'
#
loop_
_entity.id
_entity.type
_entity.pdbx_description
1 polymer ?
#
loop_
_entity_poly.entity_id
_entity_poly.type
_entity_poly.pdbx_seq_one_letter_code
_entity_poly.pdbx_strand_id
1 'polypeptide(L)'
;MPGVPRKRLREIRQTKYTLEEFAKLVHSSPTHLSDIENGKRDPSPELASAICRILGRSFSELFPDLRENYIKKSALLLSLATQ
;
A
#
# COMPACT_ATOMS: atom_id res chain seq x y z
N MET A 1 -0.84 3.42 -16.68
CA MET A 1 -0.50 4.69 -15.98
C MET A 1 0.32 4.33 -14.76
N PRO A 2 1.46 4.98 -14.47
CA PRO A 2 2.09 4.83 -13.16
C PRO A 2 1.10 5.30 -12.08
N GLY A 3 0.96 4.55 -10.99
CA GLY A 3 0.05 4.92 -9.90
C GLY A 3 0.54 6.13 -9.11
N VAL A 4 -0.28 6.60 -8.17
CA VAL A 4 0.00 7.78 -7.36
C VAL A 4 1.09 7.46 -6.33
N PRO A 5 2.19 8.26 -6.24
CA PRO A 5 3.21 8.04 -5.22
C PRO A 5 2.66 8.16 -3.80
N ARG A 6 2.98 7.18 -2.94
CA ARG A 6 2.53 7.10 -1.55
C ARG A 6 3.54 7.78 -0.64
N LYS A 7 3.74 9.09 -0.86
CA LYS A 7 4.74 9.91 -0.15
C LYS A 7 4.60 9.78 1.38
N ARG A 8 3.37 9.75 1.88
CA ARG A 8 3.08 9.61 3.31
C ARG A 8 3.64 8.32 3.92
N LEU A 9 3.50 7.20 3.21
CA LEU A 9 4.08 5.91 3.62
C LEU A 9 5.61 6.03 3.75
N ARG A 10 6.26 6.60 2.72
CA ARG A 10 7.71 6.78 2.70
C ARG A 10 8.20 7.70 3.82
N GLU A 11 7.56 8.84 4.01
CA GLU A 11 7.89 9.80 5.08
C GLU A 11 7.84 9.14 6.45
N ILE A 12 6.73 8.45 6.77
CA ILE A 12 6.56 7.78 8.07
C ILE A 12 7.60 6.69 8.26
N ARG A 13 7.87 5.86 7.24
CA ARG A 13 8.93 4.85 7.34
C ARG A 13 10.27 5.48 7.64
N GLN A 14 10.66 6.54 6.92
CA GLN A 14 11.96 7.20 7.07
C GLN A 14 12.19 7.79 8.47
N THR A 15 11.13 8.04 9.26
CA THR A 15 11.28 8.45 10.66
C THR A 15 11.81 7.35 11.59
N LYS A 16 11.73 6.07 11.19
CA LYS A 16 12.08 4.92 12.05
C LYS A 16 13.03 3.91 11.39
N TYR A 17 12.99 3.76 10.07
CA TYR A 17 13.65 2.68 9.35
C TYR A 17 14.20 3.14 8.01
N THR A 18 15.37 2.62 7.62
CA THR A 18 15.83 2.62 6.23
C THR A 18 14.91 1.76 5.35
N LEU A 19 15.08 1.83 4.03
CA LEU A 19 14.27 1.04 3.11
C LEU A 19 14.57 -0.46 3.28
N GLU A 20 15.85 -0.78 3.47
CA GLU A 20 16.39 -2.12 3.63
C GLU A 20 15.93 -2.76 4.95
N GLU A 21 15.99 -2.02 6.06
CA GLU A 21 15.50 -2.51 7.36
C GLU A 21 14.02 -2.78 7.31
N PHE A 22 13.23 -1.84 6.77
CA PHE A 22 11.79 -2.00 6.74
C PHE A 22 11.37 -3.14 5.81
N ALA A 23 12.03 -3.30 4.66
CA ALA A 23 11.80 -4.41 3.75
C ALA A 23 11.97 -5.76 4.45
N LYS A 24 13.02 -5.93 5.26
CA LYS A 24 13.23 -7.13 6.08
C LYS A 24 12.11 -7.35 7.09
N LEU A 25 11.68 -6.30 7.80
CA LEU A 25 10.61 -6.36 8.80
C LEU A 25 9.25 -6.80 8.23
N VAL A 26 8.95 -6.40 6.99
CA VAL A 26 7.70 -6.79 6.30
C VAL A 26 7.87 -8.01 5.39
N HIS A 27 9.01 -8.69 5.45
CA HIS A 27 9.34 -9.85 4.62
C HIS A 27 9.18 -9.58 3.11
N SER A 28 9.67 -8.43 2.65
CA SER A 28 9.66 -8.01 1.24
C SER A 28 11.06 -7.60 0.77
N SER A 29 11.24 -7.36 -0.52
CA SER A 29 12.49 -6.80 -1.06
C SER A 29 12.46 -5.26 -1.04
N PRO A 30 13.63 -4.59 -0.91
CA PRO A 30 13.72 -3.13 -0.97
C PRO A 30 13.15 -2.57 -2.29
N THR A 31 13.41 -3.25 -3.41
CA THR A 31 12.86 -2.89 -4.73
C THR A 31 11.34 -2.96 -4.74
N HIS A 32 10.75 -4.04 -4.23
CA HIS A 32 9.30 -4.18 -4.20
C HIS A 32 8.65 -3.13 -3.30
N LEU A 33 9.24 -2.88 -2.14
CA LEU A 33 8.79 -1.83 -1.23
C LEU A 33 8.90 -0.44 -1.86
N SER A 34 9.99 -0.15 -2.58
CA SER A 34 10.17 1.09 -3.34
C SER A 34 9.10 1.25 -4.43
N ASP A 35 8.79 0.18 -5.17
CA ASP A 35 7.72 0.20 -6.17
C ASP A 35 6.36 0.52 -5.53
N ILE A 36 6.09 0.00 -4.33
CA ILE A 36 4.89 0.32 -3.56
C ILE A 36 4.89 1.80 -3.12
N GLU A 37 5.99 2.30 -2.57
CA GLU A 37 6.11 3.71 -2.15
C GLU A 37 5.92 4.68 -3.32
N ASN A 38 6.34 4.29 -4.51
CA ASN A 38 6.22 5.09 -5.73
C ASN A 38 4.90 4.85 -6.49
N GLY A 39 3.98 4.04 -5.97
CA GLY A 39 2.69 3.77 -6.61
C GLY A 39 2.79 2.91 -7.88
N LYS A 40 3.94 2.30 -8.15
CA LYS A 40 4.15 1.43 -9.32
C LYS A 40 3.51 0.06 -9.13
N ARG A 41 3.38 -0.38 -7.88
CA ARG A 41 2.73 -1.63 -7.49
C ARG A 41 1.84 -1.44 -6.28
N ASP A 42 0.83 -2.28 -6.20
CA ASP A 42 -0.03 -2.36 -5.02
C ASP A 42 0.46 -3.52 -4.14
N PRO A 43 0.49 -3.34 -2.81
CA PRO A 43 0.81 -4.42 -1.90
C PRO A 43 -0.31 -5.49 -1.91
N SER A 44 0.04 -6.73 -1.56
CA SER A 44 -0.98 -7.71 -1.19
C SER A 44 -1.69 -7.28 0.10
N PRO A 45 -2.89 -7.81 0.39
CA PRO A 45 -3.59 -7.53 1.65
C PRO A 45 -2.73 -7.82 2.89
N GLU A 46 -1.96 -8.91 2.87
CA GLU A 46 -1.08 -9.35 3.96
C GLU A 46 0.07 -8.36 4.16
N LEU A 47 0.72 -7.94 3.06
CA LEU A 47 1.81 -6.98 3.10
C LEU A 47 1.32 -5.60 3.56
N ALA A 48 0.17 -5.15 3.07
CA ALA A 48 -0.42 -3.88 3.48
C ALA A 48 -0.75 -3.88 4.99
N SER A 49 -1.31 -4.99 5.48
CA SER A 49 -1.59 -5.20 6.91
C SER A 49 -0.32 -5.17 7.75
N ALA A 50 0.74 -5.86 7.32
CA ALA A 50 2.04 -5.85 8.00
C ALA A 50 2.64 -4.44 8.08
N ILE A 51 2.61 -3.69 6.96
CA ILE A 51 3.08 -2.31 6.90
C ILE A 51 2.31 -1.41 7.88
N CYS A 52 0.98 -1.48 7.88
CA CYS A 52 0.13 -0.70 8.80
C CYS A 52 0.45 -1.01 10.26
N ARG A 53 0.59 -2.30 10.60
CA ARG A 53 0.88 -2.76 11.96
C ARG A 53 2.23 -2.26 12.47
N ILE A 54 3.29 -2.40 11.67
CA ILE A 54 4.66 -2.03 12.08
C ILE A 54 4.81 -0.51 12.20
N LEU A 55 4.18 0.26 11.30
CA LEU A 55 4.22 1.72 11.36
C LEU A 55 3.24 2.32 12.38
N GLY A 56 2.26 1.54 12.83
CA GLY A 56 1.21 1.99 13.76
C GLY A 56 0.30 3.04 13.13
N ARG A 57 -0.12 2.80 11.89
CA ARG A 57 -0.92 3.73 11.07
C ARG A 57 -2.07 3.01 10.37
N SER A 58 -3.10 3.77 10.02
CA SER A 58 -4.29 3.22 9.37
C SER A 58 -4.05 2.96 7.88
N PHE A 59 -4.78 2.00 7.31
CA PHE A 59 -4.74 1.72 5.87
C PHE A 59 -5.13 2.94 5.03
N SER A 60 -6.13 3.70 5.46
CA SER A 60 -6.58 4.92 4.76
C SER A 60 -5.54 6.03 4.75
N GLU A 61 -4.68 6.11 5.76
CA GLU A 61 -3.59 7.08 5.79
C GLU A 61 -2.44 6.68 4.86
N LEU A 62 -2.08 5.38 4.84
CA LEU A 62 -0.92 4.90 4.09
C LEU A 62 -1.22 4.57 2.61
N PHE A 63 -2.45 4.15 2.31
CA PHE A 63 -2.89 3.68 0.99
C PHE A 63 -4.24 4.33 0.57
N PRO A 64 -4.33 5.68 0.55
CA PRO A 64 -5.58 6.38 0.26
C PRO A 64 -6.11 6.07 -1.15
N ASP A 65 -5.21 5.85 -2.11
CA ASP A 65 -5.51 5.54 -3.51
C ASP A 65 -6.14 4.14 -3.69
N LEU A 66 -5.76 3.18 -2.84
CA LEU A 66 -6.28 1.81 -2.93
C LEU A 66 -7.71 1.70 -2.43
N ARG A 67 -8.07 2.47 -1.40
CA ARG A 67 -9.44 2.48 -0.87
C ARG A 67 -10.45 2.84 -1.95
N GLU A 68 -10.12 3.83 -2.77
CA GLU A 68 -10.98 4.27 -3.87
C GLU A 68 -11.12 3.18 -4.94
N ASN A 69 -10.02 2.51 -5.28
CA ASN A 69 -10.02 1.41 -6.25
C ASN A 69 -10.85 0.20 -5.76
N TYR A 70 -10.77 -0.16 -4.48
CA TYR A 70 -11.61 -1.22 -3.91
C TYR A 70 -13.10 -0.87 -3.96
N ILE A 71 -13.47 0.36 -3.60
CA ILE A 71 -14.87 0.81 -3.67
C ILE A 71 -15.37 0.75 -5.11
N LYS A 72 -14.63 1.29 -6.07
CA LYS A 72 -14.98 1.25 -7.50
C LYS A 72 -15.11 -0.19 -8.03
N LYS A 73 -14.17 -1.08 -7.68
CA LYS A 73 -14.20 -2.48 -8.11
C LYS A 73 -15.37 -3.25 -7.50
N SER A 74 -15.70 -3.00 -6.24
CA SER A 74 -16.86 -3.61 -5.57
C SER A 74 -18.18 -3.16 -6.18
N ALA A 75 -18.33 -1.86 -6.48
CA ALA A 75 -19.50 -1.32 -7.16
C ALA A 75 -19.67 -1.90 -8.58
N LEU A 76 -18.56 -2.05 -9.31
CA LEU A 76 -18.56 -2.69 -10.63
C LEU A 76 -19.02 -4.16 -10.56
N LEU A 77 -18.51 -4.93 -9.59
CA LEU A 77 -18.93 -6.33 -9.40
C LEU A 77 -20.42 -6.46 -9.08
N LEU A 78 -20.98 -5.59 -8.24
CA LEU A 78 -22.41 -5.57 -7.95
C LEU A 78 -23.25 -5.25 -9.20
N SER A 79 -22.78 -4.32 -10.05
CA SER A 79 -23.47 -3.98 -11.30
C SER A 79 -23.46 -5.09 -12.35
N LEU A 80 -22.44 -5.96 -12.33
CA LEU A 80 -22.31 -7.11 -13.23
C LEU A 80 -23.05 -8.35 -12.72
N ALA A 81 -23.23 -8.50 -11.41
CA ALA A 81 -23.96 -9.61 -10.79
C ALA A 81 -25.49 -9.44 -10.84
N THR A 82 -25.98 -8.30 -11.34
CA THR A 82 -27.42 -7.96 -11.41
C THR A 82 -27.96 -7.98 -12.86
N GLN A 83 -27.19 -8.54 -13.80
CA GLN A 83 -27.58 -8.84 -15.19
C GLN A 83 -27.53 -10.34 -15.41
#